data_AF-A0A5E3X4D0-F1
#
_entry.id   AF-A0A5E3X4D0-F1
#
_cell.length_a   1.000
_cell.length_b   1.000
_cell.length_c   1.000
_cell.angle_alpha   90.00
_cell.angle_beta   90.00
_cell.angle_gamma   90.00
#
_symmetry.space_group_name_H-M   'P 1'
#
loop_
_entity.id
_entity.type
_entity.pdbx_description
1 polymer ?
#
loop_
_entity_poly.entity_id
_entity_poly.type
_entity_poly.pdbx_seq_one_letter_code
_entity_poly.pdbx_strand_id
1 'polypeptide(L)'
;MFYSLRQPHSIIPPNARHMVFTILNCIMAGIHFYHHMQLQRSMCGFICTLFTAWKISNAEHRNFISIFQAFSTFYAPGFLPKKRKLLPKTHTILRTLPDPASPHGLPVLLSMATALVFHDTLSFDNAKSKYYELDRWNFKSIWHMVAKKGRIVMDEENQVGCDHETTLRQYCDLVNEDLGDYDDRWSCAGLAEVMFFVGRAIVYLSMRWQEDRDRPDTDDEGDDAAKKEPVKPTLEELEQLKWLEPEEVYARVRSDLSCAFGIVEDAVGALLCDLQDIRSITDTKIFPEVTWMADSERSSPRPPSLWDAFYQANDEPEDSATDAPDPGDEADVEDSDVEGTRDGEGKKRRSGRKQSRST
;
A
#
# COMPACT_ATOMS: atom_id res chain seq x y z
N MET A 1 -7.73 38.79 2.69
CA MET A 1 -7.78 37.57 1.85
C MET A 1 -9.22 37.07 1.86
N PHE A 2 -9.79 36.75 0.69
CA PHE A 2 -11.24 36.80 0.42
C PHE A 2 -12.12 35.96 1.36
N TYR A 3 -12.99 36.63 2.12
CA TYR A 3 -14.17 36.03 2.73
C TYR A 3 -15.29 35.99 1.69
N SER A 4 -15.60 34.81 1.17
CA SER A 4 -16.87 34.57 0.48
C SER A 4 -17.92 34.20 1.51
N LEU A 5 -18.73 35.19 1.93
CA LEU A 5 -19.86 35.03 2.86
C LEU A 5 -21.07 34.29 2.24
N ARG A 6 -20.86 33.40 1.25
CA ARG A 6 -21.95 32.70 0.55
C ARG A 6 -21.72 31.20 0.31
N GLN A 7 -20.77 30.57 1.00
CA GLN A 7 -20.69 29.11 1.00
C GLN A 7 -20.93 28.59 2.43
N PRO A 8 -22.09 27.96 2.72
CA PRO A 8 -22.37 27.41 4.04
C PRO A 8 -21.48 26.19 4.39
N HIS A 9 -20.65 25.73 3.45
CA HIS A 9 -19.73 24.63 3.63
C HIS A 9 -18.38 24.98 2.99
N SER A 10 -17.33 25.04 3.80
CA SER A 10 -15.95 25.10 3.31
C SER A 10 -15.45 23.68 3.07
N ILE A 11 -15.37 23.27 1.80
CA ILE A 11 -14.70 22.02 1.42
C ILE A 11 -13.22 22.34 1.25
N ILE A 12 -12.40 21.81 2.14
CA ILE A 12 -10.95 21.99 2.12
C ILE A 12 -10.34 20.73 1.46
N PRO A 13 -9.55 20.86 0.37
CA PRO A 13 -8.94 19.69 -0.26
C PRO A 13 -7.85 19.08 0.64
N PRO A 14 -7.47 17.80 0.41
CA PRO A 14 -6.43 17.13 1.18
C PRO A 14 -5.12 17.93 1.24
N ASN A 15 -4.50 17.97 2.42
CA ASN A 15 -3.24 18.67 2.70
C ASN A 15 -3.24 20.18 2.42
N ALA A 16 -4.39 20.83 2.27
CA ALA A 16 -4.41 22.29 2.22
C ALA A 16 -3.99 22.84 3.58
N ARG A 17 -2.88 23.58 3.60
CA ARG A 17 -2.44 24.33 4.78
C ARG A 17 -3.49 25.40 5.07
N HIS A 18 -4.06 25.37 6.25
CA HIS A 18 -5.08 26.33 6.67
C HIS A 18 -4.93 26.64 8.16
N MET A 19 -5.40 27.83 8.55
CA MET A 19 -5.51 28.24 9.94
C MET A 19 -6.97 28.56 10.22
N VAL A 20 -7.47 28.12 11.37
CA VAL A 20 -8.85 28.38 11.81
C VAL A 20 -8.78 29.27 13.04
N PHE A 21 -9.44 30.43 12.96
CA PHE A 21 -9.56 31.36 14.08
C PHE A 21 -11.04 31.55 14.42
N THR A 22 -11.39 31.31 15.68
CA THR A 22 -12.74 31.57 16.20
C THR A 22 -12.81 33.00 16.72
N ILE A 23 -13.37 33.92 15.91
CA ILE A 23 -13.48 35.35 16.26
C ILE A 23 -14.68 35.61 17.19
N LEU A 24 -15.72 34.76 17.12
CA LEU A 24 -16.94 34.81 17.94
C LEU A 24 -17.32 33.40 18.38
N ASN A 25 -18.06 33.27 19.48
CA ASN A 25 -18.56 31.97 19.96
C ASN A 25 -19.27 31.21 18.82
N CYS A 26 -18.73 30.05 18.44
CA CYS A 26 -19.28 29.22 17.38
C CYS A 26 -19.36 27.75 17.79
N ILE A 27 -20.34 27.03 17.25
CA ILE A 27 -20.39 25.56 17.24
C ILE A 27 -20.10 25.13 15.80
N MET A 28 -19.09 24.28 15.61
CA MET A 28 -18.71 23.74 14.31
C MET A 28 -18.70 22.21 14.37
N ALA A 29 -19.17 21.58 13.28
CA ALA A 29 -18.96 20.16 13.04
C ALA A 29 -18.11 20.01 11.78
N GLY A 30 -17.07 19.19 11.85
CA GLY A 30 -16.21 18.85 10.73
C GLY A 30 -16.31 17.35 10.42
N ILE A 31 -16.29 17.01 9.13
CA ILE A 31 -16.21 15.62 8.67
C ILE A 31 -15.04 15.53 7.70
N HIS A 32 -14.19 14.53 7.86
CA HIS A 32 -13.12 14.21 6.92
C HIS A 32 -13.59 13.10 5.98
N PHE A 33 -13.45 13.33 4.68
CA PHE A 33 -13.73 12.32 3.66
C PHE A 33 -12.45 11.99 2.90
N TYR A 34 -12.24 10.69 2.65
CA TYR A 34 -11.19 10.21 1.78
C TYR A 34 -11.75 9.99 0.39
N HIS A 35 -11.06 10.56 -0.59
CA HIS A 35 -11.43 10.40 -1.99
C HIS A 35 -10.34 9.64 -2.72
N HIS A 36 -10.70 8.54 -3.39
CA HIS A 36 -9.76 7.68 -4.10
C HIS A 36 -8.82 8.46 -5.04
N MET A 37 -9.32 9.44 -5.80
CA MET A 37 -8.47 10.27 -6.70
C MET A 37 -7.39 11.11 -5.99
N GLN A 38 -7.44 11.25 -4.66
CA GLN A 38 -6.49 12.02 -3.86
C GLN A 38 -5.77 11.15 -2.82
N LEU A 39 -5.87 9.82 -2.91
CA LEU A 39 -5.40 8.92 -1.86
C LEU A 39 -3.89 9.06 -1.61
N GLN A 40 -3.08 9.20 -2.66
CA GLN A 40 -1.63 9.41 -2.54
C GLN A 40 -1.30 10.72 -1.85
N ARG A 41 -2.04 11.79 -2.19
CA ARG A 41 -1.90 13.07 -1.49
C ARG A 41 -2.24 12.92 -0.01
N SER A 42 -3.36 12.28 0.31
CA SER A 42 -3.74 12.00 1.71
C SER A 42 -2.68 11.17 2.44
N MET A 43 -2.05 10.20 1.77
CA MET A 43 -0.98 9.37 2.34
C MET A 43 0.29 10.20 2.61
N CYS A 44 0.71 11.03 1.66
CA CYS A 44 1.82 11.97 1.87
C CYS A 44 1.54 12.91 3.06
N GLY A 45 0.31 13.41 3.15
CA GLY A 45 -0.13 14.27 4.24
C GLY A 45 -0.02 13.56 5.58
N PHE A 46 -0.53 12.33 5.64
CA PHE A 46 -0.45 11.48 6.81
C PHE A 46 1.01 11.27 7.24
N ILE A 47 1.88 10.80 6.34
CA ILE A 47 3.32 10.59 6.62
C ILE A 47 3.96 11.89 7.13
N CYS A 48 3.78 13.02 6.45
CA CYS A 48 4.33 14.30 6.90
C CYS A 48 3.80 14.71 8.28
N THR A 49 2.52 14.46 8.58
CA THR A 49 1.95 14.83 9.90
C THR A 49 2.56 14.02 11.04
N LEU A 50 2.99 12.78 10.79
CA LEU A 50 3.67 11.95 11.80
C LEU A 50 4.98 12.61 12.26
N PHE A 51 5.70 13.26 11.34
CA PHE A 51 6.97 13.95 11.60
C PHE A 51 6.82 15.46 11.81
N THR A 52 5.62 16.02 11.99
CA THR A 52 5.46 17.48 12.17
C THR A 52 4.52 17.87 13.31
N ALA A 53 3.74 16.94 13.86
CA ALA A 53 2.81 17.23 14.94
C ALA A 53 3.51 17.19 16.32
N TRP A 54 3.95 18.35 16.83
CA TRP A 54 4.39 18.53 18.23
C TRP A 54 3.21 18.55 19.21
N LYS A 55 2.01 18.81 18.69
CA LYS A 55 0.75 18.72 19.41
C LYS A 55 -0.14 17.83 18.57
N ILE A 56 -0.46 16.67 19.13
CA ILE A 56 -1.46 15.73 18.64
C ILE A 56 -2.69 16.55 18.26
N SER A 57 -2.93 16.74 16.96
CA SER A 57 -4.22 17.25 16.51
C SER A 57 -5.25 16.16 16.82
N ASN A 58 -6.48 16.52 17.16
CA ASN A 58 -7.56 15.61 17.61
C ASN A 58 -7.93 14.45 16.64
N ALA A 59 -7.16 14.24 15.58
CA ALA A 59 -7.17 13.05 14.75
C ALA A 59 -6.24 12.01 15.40
N GLU A 60 -6.81 10.92 15.94
CA GLU A 60 -6.05 9.74 16.36
C GLU A 60 -5.32 9.15 15.15
N HIS A 61 -4.10 9.62 14.86
CA HIS A 61 -3.30 9.26 13.68
C HIS A 61 -3.19 7.74 13.47
N ARG A 62 -3.25 6.95 14.55
CA ARG A 62 -3.19 5.48 14.53
C ARG A 62 -4.33 4.83 13.73
N ASN A 63 -5.54 5.38 13.81
CA ASN A 63 -6.69 4.84 13.07
C ASN A 63 -6.63 5.19 11.57
N PHE A 64 -5.79 6.16 11.17
CA PHE A 64 -5.76 6.68 9.80
C PHE A 64 -5.11 5.70 8.84
N ILE A 65 -4.06 4.98 9.25
CA ILE A 65 -3.41 3.98 8.40
C ILE A 65 -4.40 2.89 7.94
N SER A 66 -5.31 2.49 8.84
CA SER A 66 -6.33 1.47 8.55
C SER A 66 -7.28 1.87 7.43
N ILE A 67 -7.53 3.18 7.23
CA ILE A 67 -8.37 3.68 6.15
C ILE A 67 -7.70 3.42 4.80
N PHE A 68 -6.39 3.69 4.68
CA PHE A 68 -5.62 3.42 3.46
C PHE A 68 -5.56 1.92 3.16
N GLN A 69 -5.35 1.11 4.20
CA GLN A 69 -5.31 -0.36 4.11
C GLN A 69 -6.65 -0.94 3.61
N ALA A 70 -7.77 -0.44 4.15
CA ALA A 70 -9.12 -0.91 3.84
C ALA A 70 -9.54 -0.73 2.36
N PHE A 71 -8.90 0.18 1.62
CA PHE A 71 -9.15 0.31 0.17
C PHE A 71 -8.81 -0.99 -0.58
N SER A 72 -7.87 -1.79 -0.08
CA SER A 72 -7.53 -3.09 -0.65
C SER A 72 -8.71 -4.05 -0.56
N THR A 73 -9.33 -4.16 0.62
CA THR A 73 -10.53 -4.96 0.82
C THR A 73 -11.72 -4.43 0.00
N PHE A 74 -11.87 -3.11 -0.09
CA PHE A 74 -12.92 -2.50 -0.91
C PHE A 74 -12.77 -2.84 -2.40
N TYR A 75 -11.56 -2.77 -2.96
CA TYR A 75 -11.34 -2.94 -4.40
C TYR A 75 -11.15 -4.39 -4.86
N ALA A 76 -10.76 -5.32 -3.99
CA ALA A 76 -10.46 -6.69 -4.36
C ALA A 76 -11.54 -7.38 -5.21
N PRO A 77 -12.86 -7.26 -4.91
CA PRO A 77 -13.91 -7.85 -5.75
C PRO A 77 -13.94 -7.33 -7.19
N GLY A 78 -13.44 -6.12 -7.45
CA GLY A 78 -13.38 -5.53 -8.78
C GLY A 78 -12.23 -6.05 -9.65
N PHE A 79 -11.17 -6.57 -9.04
CA PHE A 79 -10.02 -7.16 -9.74
C PHE A 79 -10.18 -8.67 -9.96
N LEU A 80 -10.82 -9.38 -9.03
CA LEU A 80 -11.00 -10.83 -9.08
C LEU A 80 -12.08 -11.24 -10.11
N PRO A 81 -11.76 -11.99 -11.19
CA PRO A 81 -12.70 -12.24 -12.29
C PRO A 81 -14.03 -12.86 -11.87
N LYS A 82 -14.02 -13.87 -10.99
CA LYS A 82 -15.22 -14.54 -10.49
C LYS A 82 -16.13 -13.58 -9.70
N LYS A 83 -15.55 -12.80 -8.78
CA LYS A 83 -16.28 -11.81 -7.97
C LYS A 83 -16.74 -10.61 -8.80
N ARG A 84 -15.94 -10.17 -9.76
CA ARG A 84 -16.25 -9.05 -10.67
C ARG A 84 -17.51 -9.31 -11.50
N LYS A 85 -17.72 -10.55 -11.97
CA LYS A 85 -18.92 -10.95 -12.73
C LYS A 85 -20.22 -10.82 -11.91
N LEU A 86 -20.14 -10.83 -10.58
CA LEU A 86 -21.29 -10.69 -9.68
C LEU A 86 -21.64 -9.22 -9.39
N LEU A 87 -20.74 -8.28 -9.71
CA LEU A 87 -20.96 -6.87 -9.46
C LEU A 87 -21.82 -6.25 -10.59
N PRO A 88 -22.91 -5.53 -10.28
CA PRO A 88 -23.65 -4.79 -11.30
C PRO A 88 -22.76 -3.71 -11.91
N LYS A 89 -22.95 -3.39 -13.19
CA LYS A 89 -22.12 -2.37 -13.89
C LYS A 89 -22.10 -0.99 -13.20
N THR A 90 -23.15 -0.68 -12.43
CA THR A 90 -23.28 0.57 -11.67
C THR A 90 -22.63 0.53 -10.28
N HIS A 91 -22.07 -0.62 -9.87
CA HIS A 91 -21.46 -0.80 -8.56
C HIS A 91 -20.28 0.16 -8.36
N THR A 92 -20.19 0.80 -7.19
CA THR A 92 -19.16 1.81 -6.88
C THR A 92 -17.75 1.28 -7.11
N ILE A 93 -17.46 0.05 -6.68
CA ILE A 93 -16.16 -0.63 -6.90
C ILE A 93 -15.74 -0.56 -8.37
N LEU A 94 -16.64 -0.84 -9.32
CA LEU A 94 -16.32 -0.84 -10.74
C LEU A 94 -16.16 0.58 -11.30
N ARG A 95 -16.95 1.53 -10.77
CA ARG A 95 -16.90 2.94 -11.19
C ARG A 95 -15.63 3.67 -10.73
N THR A 96 -15.06 3.24 -9.61
CA THR A 96 -13.87 3.87 -9.01
C THR A 96 -12.66 2.93 -9.01
N LEU A 97 -12.71 1.83 -9.77
CA LEU A 97 -11.67 0.82 -9.82
C LEU A 97 -10.36 1.47 -10.29
N PRO A 98 -9.25 1.35 -9.54
CA PRO A 98 -8.00 1.97 -9.93
C PRO A 98 -7.41 1.25 -11.15
N ASP A 99 -7.35 1.95 -12.28
CA ASP A 99 -6.66 1.50 -13.49
C ASP A 99 -5.24 2.07 -13.49
N PRO A 100 -4.17 1.25 -13.45
CA PRO A 100 -2.79 1.75 -13.41
C PRO A 100 -2.43 2.62 -14.62
N ALA A 101 -3.09 2.47 -15.77
CA ALA A 101 -2.89 3.32 -16.94
C ALA A 101 -3.59 4.69 -16.83
N SER A 102 -4.44 4.89 -15.81
CA SER A 102 -5.13 6.16 -15.58
C SER A 102 -4.32 7.09 -14.67
N PRO A 103 -4.49 8.43 -14.78
CA PRO A 103 -3.72 9.40 -13.99
C PRO A 103 -3.80 9.25 -12.46
N HIS A 104 -4.84 8.57 -11.97
CA HIS A 104 -5.08 8.41 -10.53
C HIS A 104 -5.06 6.96 -10.06
N GLY A 105 -5.10 5.98 -10.96
CA GLY A 105 -5.18 4.58 -10.55
C GLY A 105 -3.85 4.07 -9.99
N LEU A 106 -2.72 4.34 -10.65
CA LEU A 106 -1.41 3.97 -10.12
C LEU A 106 -1.12 4.65 -8.76
N PRO A 107 -1.34 5.98 -8.59
CA PRO A 107 -1.27 6.62 -7.28
C PRO A 107 -2.09 5.94 -6.17
N VAL A 108 -3.31 5.48 -6.47
CA VAL A 108 -4.15 4.76 -5.51
C VAL A 108 -3.53 3.42 -5.11
N LEU A 109 -3.05 2.65 -6.09
CA LEU A 109 -2.39 1.36 -5.85
C LEU A 109 -1.14 1.53 -4.98
N LEU A 110 -0.30 2.52 -5.29
CA LEU A 110 0.92 2.82 -4.52
C LEU A 110 0.61 3.26 -3.09
N SER A 111 -0.47 4.03 -2.90
CA SER A 111 -0.88 4.47 -1.55
C SER A 111 -1.30 3.27 -0.67
N MET A 112 -2.05 2.33 -1.25
CA MET A 112 -2.43 1.11 -0.57
C MET A 112 -1.20 0.26 -0.24
N ALA A 113 -0.28 0.10 -1.20
CA ALA A 113 0.97 -0.62 -1.01
C ALA A 113 1.78 -0.02 0.16
N THR A 114 2.04 1.29 0.13
CA THR A 114 2.80 1.99 1.17
C THR A 114 2.18 1.81 2.56
N ALA A 115 0.85 1.91 2.69
CA ALA A 115 0.19 1.74 3.98
C ALA A 115 0.22 0.30 4.53
N LEU A 116 0.36 -0.69 3.64
CA LEU A 116 0.44 -2.10 4.02
C LEU A 116 1.89 -2.52 4.32
N VAL A 117 2.83 -2.07 3.49
CA VAL A 117 4.27 -2.33 3.62
C VAL A 117 4.81 -1.68 4.89
N PHE A 118 4.62 -0.37 5.04
CA PHE A 118 5.18 0.39 6.16
C PHE A 118 4.25 0.43 7.37
N HIS A 119 3.59 -0.68 7.67
CA HIS A 119 2.59 -0.69 8.74
C HIS A 119 3.21 -0.38 10.08
N ASP A 120 4.26 -1.11 10.47
CA ASP A 120 4.87 -0.98 11.79
C ASP A 120 5.61 0.36 11.91
N THR A 121 6.20 0.84 10.81
CA THR A 121 6.82 2.18 10.77
C THR A 121 5.81 3.31 10.96
N LEU A 122 4.61 3.21 10.38
CA LEU A 122 3.64 4.30 10.34
C LEU A 122 2.54 4.20 11.43
N SER A 123 2.41 3.08 12.13
CA SER A 123 1.43 2.88 13.20
C SER A 123 1.90 3.42 14.56
N PHE A 124 3.21 3.54 14.79
CA PHE A 124 3.83 3.92 16.09
C PHE A 124 3.42 2.99 17.25
N ASP A 125 3.03 1.76 16.90
CA ASP A 125 2.63 0.70 17.81
C ASP A 125 2.72 -0.62 17.05
N ASN A 126 3.03 -1.71 17.73
CA ASN A 126 3.00 -3.07 17.15
C ASN A 126 1.55 -3.58 16.98
N ALA A 127 0.55 -2.73 17.21
CA ALA A 127 -0.86 -3.05 17.15
C ALA A 127 -1.37 -3.12 15.70
N LYS A 128 -1.44 -4.35 15.18
CA LYS A 128 -2.05 -4.65 13.88
C LYS A 128 -3.57 -4.51 13.93
N SER A 129 -4.14 -3.90 12.88
CA SER A 129 -5.59 -3.88 12.63
C SER A 129 -6.14 -5.31 12.61
N LYS A 130 -7.36 -5.52 13.13
CA LYS A 130 -8.06 -6.82 13.05
C LYS A 130 -8.23 -7.33 11.61
N TYR A 131 -8.17 -6.42 10.63
CA TYR A 131 -8.32 -6.72 9.22
C TYR A 131 -7.00 -6.64 8.43
N TYR A 132 -5.88 -6.34 9.09
CA TYR A 132 -4.59 -6.13 8.42
C TYR A 132 -4.19 -7.29 7.50
N GLU A 133 -4.32 -8.54 7.98
CA GLU A 133 -4.00 -9.71 7.16
C GLU A 133 -4.96 -9.89 5.97
N LEU A 134 -6.24 -9.56 6.16
CA LEU A 134 -7.22 -9.58 5.06
C LEU A 134 -6.91 -8.49 4.03
N ASP A 135 -6.59 -7.27 4.47
CA ASP A 135 -6.24 -6.15 3.60
C ASP A 135 -4.97 -6.47 2.78
N ARG A 136 -3.97 -7.11 3.41
CA ARG A 136 -2.75 -7.60 2.76
C ARG A 136 -3.03 -8.67 1.72
N TRP A 137 -3.82 -9.69 2.08
CA TRP A 137 -4.25 -10.72 1.14
C TRP A 137 -4.94 -10.07 -0.07
N ASN A 138 -5.86 -9.14 0.19
CA ASN A 138 -6.65 -8.48 -0.85
C ASN A 138 -5.77 -7.65 -1.78
N PHE A 139 -4.80 -6.92 -1.23
CA PHE A 139 -3.84 -6.18 -2.03
C PHE A 139 -2.96 -7.09 -2.89
N LYS A 140 -2.46 -8.21 -2.33
CA LYS A 140 -1.70 -9.22 -3.10
C LYS A 140 -2.48 -9.65 -4.34
N SER A 141 -3.76 -9.96 -4.19
CA SER A 141 -4.61 -10.39 -5.30
C SER A 141 -4.90 -9.28 -6.31
N ILE A 142 -5.07 -8.04 -5.85
CA ILE A 142 -5.16 -6.88 -6.73
C ILE A 142 -3.87 -6.74 -7.54
N TRP A 143 -2.72 -6.73 -6.86
CA TRP A 143 -1.42 -6.52 -7.50
C TRP A 143 -1.09 -7.62 -8.51
N HIS A 144 -1.36 -8.88 -8.17
CA HIS A 144 -1.21 -9.99 -9.08
C HIS A 144 -2.01 -9.81 -10.38
N MET A 145 -3.24 -9.31 -10.29
CA MET A 145 -4.07 -9.03 -11.47
C MET A 145 -3.63 -7.79 -12.25
N VAL A 146 -3.08 -6.79 -11.55
CA VAL A 146 -2.53 -5.57 -12.15
C VAL A 146 -1.26 -5.89 -12.95
N ALA A 147 -0.33 -6.63 -12.34
CA ALA A 147 0.97 -6.94 -12.90
C ALA A 147 0.92 -7.90 -14.11
N LYS A 148 -0.21 -8.60 -14.32
CA LYS A 148 -0.49 -9.32 -15.59
C LYS A 148 -0.55 -8.39 -16.82
N LYS A 149 -0.72 -7.09 -16.62
CA LYS A 149 -0.97 -6.10 -17.69
C LYS A 149 0.21 -5.17 -17.96
N GLY A 150 1.31 -5.32 -17.23
CA GLY A 150 2.42 -4.39 -17.29
C GLY A 150 3.16 -4.26 -15.97
N ARG A 151 4.02 -3.24 -15.92
CA ARG A 151 4.92 -2.96 -14.79
C ARG A 151 5.10 -1.47 -14.57
N ILE A 152 5.59 -1.12 -13.39
CA ILE A 152 6.05 0.22 -13.06
C ILE A 152 7.48 0.41 -13.59
N VAL A 153 7.75 1.58 -14.15
CA VAL A 153 9.10 2.09 -14.38
C VAL A 153 9.24 3.38 -13.58
N MET A 154 10.30 3.47 -12.78
CA MET A 154 10.62 4.63 -11.95
C MET A 154 11.65 5.48 -12.67
N ASP A 155 11.46 6.80 -12.69
CA ASP A 155 12.46 7.72 -13.25
C ASP A 155 13.67 7.82 -12.29
N GLU A 156 14.89 7.81 -12.84
CA GLU A 156 16.16 7.50 -12.14
C GLU A 156 16.59 8.47 -11.02
N GLU A 157 15.88 9.59 -10.80
CA GLU A 157 16.38 10.78 -10.08
C GLU A 157 16.66 10.60 -8.56
N ASN A 158 16.39 9.42 -7.98
CA ASN A 158 16.58 9.18 -6.54
C ASN A 158 17.23 7.83 -6.18
N GLN A 159 17.95 7.23 -7.14
CA GLN A 159 18.88 6.15 -6.83
C GLN A 159 20.16 6.72 -6.22
N VAL A 160 20.15 7.04 -4.92
CA VAL A 160 21.38 7.40 -4.22
C VAL A 160 22.30 6.19 -4.17
N GLY A 161 23.32 6.19 -5.03
CA GLY A 161 24.52 5.33 -4.95
C GLY A 161 24.30 3.82 -5.07
N CYS A 162 23.06 3.35 -5.18
CA CYS A 162 22.71 1.94 -5.13
C CYS A 162 21.90 1.56 -6.37
N ASP A 163 22.56 0.86 -7.29
CA ASP A 163 21.89 0.13 -8.36
C ASP A 163 21.11 -1.02 -7.73
N HIS A 164 19.78 -0.89 -7.76
CA HIS A 164 18.85 -1.83 -7.14
C HIS A 164 19.03 -3.24 -7.69
N GLU A 165 19.17 -3.36 -9.01
CA GLU A 165 19.31 -4.64 -9.69
C GLU A 165 20.67 -5.28 -9.37
N THR A 166 21.76 -4.53 -9.47
CA THR A 166 23.10 -5.05 -9.17
C THR A 166 23.23 -5.46 -7.70
N THR A 167 22.72 -4.65 -6.78
CA THR A 167 22.79 -4.95 -5.34
C THR A 167 21.96 -6.18 -5.02
N LEU A 168 20.73 -6.27 -5.54
CA LEU A 168 19.88 -7.43 -5.30
C LEU A 168 20.48 -8.70 -5.89
N ARG A 169 21.05 -8.65 -7.10
CA ARG A 169 21.78 -9.78 -7.72
C ARG A 169 22.91 -10.28 -6.83
N GLN A 170 23.72 -9.40 -6.23
CA GLN A 170 24.81 -9.82 -5.34
C GLN A 170 24.32 -10.66 -4.14
N TYR A 171 23.16 -10.32 -3.58
CA TYR A 171 22.58 -11.07 -2.46
C TYR A 171 21.79 -12.30 -2.91
N CYS A 172 21.21 -12.27 -4.10
CA CYS A 172 20.43 -13.36 -4.66
C CYS A 172 21.35 -14.48 -5.22
N ASP A 173 22.44 -14.13 -5.90
CA ASP A 173 23.47 -15.07 -6.39
C ASP A 173 24.15 -15.84 -5.25
N LEU A 174 24.16 -15.29 -4.04
CA LEU A 174 24.66 -15.95 -2.83
C LEU A 174 23.70 -17.00 -2.24
N VAL A 175 22.44 -17.04 -2.66
CA VAL A 175 21.36 -17.83 -2.01
C VAL A 175 20.68 -18.83 -2.96
N ASN A 176 20.71 -18.64 -4.28
CA ASN A 176 20.11 -19.58 -5.24
C ASN A 176 20.92 -19.69 -6.55
N GLU A 177 21.57 -20.84 -6.79
CA GLU A 177 22.27 -21.14 -8.04
C GLU A 177 21.33 -21.19 -9.28
N ASP A 178 20.01 -21.28 -9.08
CA ASP A 178 18.97 -21.37 -10.13
C ASP A 178 18.37 -19.99 -10.54
N LEU A 179 19.01 -18.89 -10.17
CA LEU A 179 18.58 -17.56 -10.58
C LEU A 179 18.98 -17.28 -12.04
N GLY A 180 18.08 -17.65 -12.96
CA GLY A 180 17.99 -16.98 -14.26
C GLY A 180 17.71 -15.48 -14.11
N ASP A 181 17.70 -14.78 -15.26
CA ASP A 181 17.48 -13.33 -15.44
C ASP A 181 16.55 -12.70 -14.40
N TYR A 182 16.91 -11.49 -13.93
CA TYR A 182 16.13 -10.64 -13.01
C TYR A 182 14.61 -10.80 -13.20
N ASP A 183 13.99 -11.57 -12.30
CA ASP A 183 12.62 -12.07 -12.43
C ASP A 183 11.61 -11.17 -11.69
N ASP A 184 10.37 -11.11 -12.19
CA ASP A 184 9.24 -10.34 -11.66
C ASP A 184 8.95 -10.61 -10.17
N ARG A 185 9.46 -11.73 -9.65
CA ARG A 185 9.40 -12.11 -8.23
C ARG A 185 10.04 -11.07 -7.32
N TRP A 186 11.12 -10.44 -7.76
CA TRP A 186 11.94 -9.56 -6.93
C TRP A 186 11.59 -8.09 -7.12
N SER A 187 11.41 -7.66 -8.37
CA SER A 187 10.94 -6.31 -8.69
C SER A 187 9.46 -6.11 -8.34
N CYS A 188 8.69 -7.19 -8.25
CA CYS A 188 7.24 -7.13 -8.07
C CYS A 188 6.56 -6.28 -9.15
N ALA A 189 6.98 -6.40 -10.41
CA ALA A 189 6.58 -5.53 -11.51
C ALA A 189 6.89 -4.04 -11.24
N GLY A 190 8.08 -3.75 -10.69
CA GLY A 190 8.58 -2.40 -10.40
C GLY A 190 8.08 -1.80 -9.08
N LEU A 191 7.30 -2.53 -8.27
CA LEU A 191 6.77 -2.02 -7.00
C LEU A 191 7.85 -1.99 -5.91
N ALA A 192 8.81 -2.92 -5.94
CA ALA A 192 9.85 -3.01 -4.93
C ALA A 192 10.69 -1.72 -4.92
N GLU A 193 11.16 -1.31 -6.09
CA GLU A 193 11.95 -0.10 -6.31
C GLU A 193 11.24 1.14 -5.75
N VAL A 194 9.93 1.24 -5.98
CA VAL A 194 9.08 2.32 -5.44
C VAL A 194 8.99 2.27 -3.92
N MET A 195 8.83 1.09 -3.32
CA MET A 195 8.76 0.98 -1.85
C MET A 195 10.12 1.29 -1.21
N PHE A 196 11.24 0.88 -1.80
CA PHE A 196 12.56 1.29 -1.32
C PHE A 196 12.75 2.81 -1.36
N PHE A 197 12.31 3.47 -2.44
CA PHE A 197 12.29 4.93 -2.51
C PHE A 197 11.48 5.52 -1.35
N VAL A 198 10.25 5.05 -1.14
CA VAL A 198 9.37 5.57 -0.09
C VAL A 198 9.99 5.34 1.30
N GLY A 199 10.62 4.19 1.53
CA GLY A 199 11.36 3.89 2.75
C GLY A 199 12.48 4.90 3.02
N ARG A 200 13.31 5.19 2.02
CA ARG A 200 14.35 6.23 2.12
C ARG A 200 13.75 7.61 2.42
N ALA A 201 12.63 7.96 1.78
CA ALA A 201 11.96 9.24 2.03
C ALA A 201 11.42 9.36 3.46
N ILE A 202 10.86 8.28 4.04
CA ILE A 202 10.40 8.24 5.43
C ILE A 202 11.59 8.42 6.40
N VAL A 203 12.70 7.74 6.15
CA VAL A 203 13.91 7.88 6.97
C VAL A 203 14.48 9.30 6.85
N TYR A 204 14.56 9.84 5.64
CA TYR A 204 15.00 11.23 5.42
C TYR A 204 14.12 12.23 6.18
N LEU A 205 12.79 12.05 6.17
CA LEU A 205 11.87 12.90 6.93
C LEU A 205 12.13 12.85 8.43
N SER A 206 12.45 11.68 8.99
CA SER A 206 12.81 11.55 10.41
C SER A 206 14.07 12.32 10.76
N MET A 207 15.09 12.29 9.89
CA MET A 207 16.33 13.07 10.08
C MET A 207 16.05 14.56 10.04
N ARG A 208 15.28 15.02 9.04
CA ARG A 208 14.90 16.43 8.91
C ARG A 208 14.10 16.93 10.09
N TRP A 209 13.17 16.13 10.59
CA TRP A 209 12.42 16.45 11.80
C TRP A 209 13.32 16.57 13.02
N GLN A 210 14.26 15.64 13.21
CA GLN A 210 15.20 15.70 14.33
C GLN A 210 16.10 16.94 14.24
N GLU A 211 16.62 17.26 13.05
CA GLU A 211 17.42 18.46 12.80
C GLU A 211 16.66 19.75 13.11
N ASP A 212 15.39 19.83 12.68
CA ASP A 212 14.55 21.00 12.97
C ASP A 212 14.18 21.09 14.45
N ARG A 213 14.01 19.95 15.15
CA ARG A 213 13.74 19.88 16.59
C ARG A 213 14.94 20.29 17.44
N ASP A 214 16.13 19.84 17.04
CA ASP A 214 17.37 20.08 17.77
C ASP A 214 18.00 21.44 17.37
N ARG A 215 17.39 22.16 16.42
CA ARG A 215 17.80 23.51 16.04
C ARG A 215 17.70 24.44 17.26
N PRO A 216 18.79 25.12 17.66
CA PRO A 216 18.70 26.13 18.70
C PRO A 216 17.67 27.18 18.27
N ASP A 217 16.81 27.60 19.19
CA ASP A 217 16.05 28.84 19.04
C ASP A 217 17.08 29.97 18.92
N THR A 218 17.56 30.23 17.71
CA THR A 218 18.36 31.41 17.43
C THR A 218 17.42 32.58 17.64
N ASP A 219 17.67 33.30 18.72
CA ASP A 219 16.97 34.52 19.15
C ASP A 219 16.49 35.29 17.92
N ASP A 220 15.18 35.23 17.63
CA ASP A 220 14.54 36.29 16.88
C ASP A 220 14.73 37.54 17.73
N GLU A 221 15.70 38.38 17.34
CA GLU A 221 15.91 39.72 17.87
C GLU A 221 14.67 40.56 17.55
N GLY A 222 13.61 40.37 18.32
CA GLY A 222 12.30 40.95 18.03
C GLY A 222 11.26 40.61 19.07
N ASP A 223 11.18 41.47 20.08
CA ASP A 223 10.10 41.66 21.04
C ASP A 223 9.96 40.71 22.25
N ASP A 224 9.86 41.37 23.40
CA ASP A 224 9.55 40.89 24.76
C ASP A 224 8.23 40.11 24.87
N ALA A 225 8.12 38.95 24.24
CA ALA A 225 7.09 37.97 24.54
C ALA A 225 7.66 36.96 25.53
N ALA A 226 7.55 37.29 26.84
CA ALA A 226 7.73 36.42 28.00
C ALA A 226 8.29 35.02 27.68
N LYS A 227 9.59 34.83 27.93
CA LYS A 227 10.29 33.53 27.91
C LYS A 227 9.50 32.53 28.73
N LYS A 228 8.51 31.88 28.12
CA LYS A 228 7.86 30.71 28.69
C LYS A 228 8.96 29.67 28.71
N GLU A 229 9.34 29.24 29.91
CA GLU A 229 10.19 28.07 30.03
C GLU A 229 9.60 26.98 29.14
N PRO A 230 10.41 26.36 28.26
CA PRO A 230 9.92 25.28 27.43
C PRO A 230 9.32 24.23 28.37
N VAL A 231 8.03 23.94 28.18
CA VAL A 231 7.35 22.91 28.96
C VAL A 231 8.16 21.63 28.77
N LYS A 232 8.72 21.10 29.87
CA LYS A 232 9.49 19.86 29.80
C LYS A 232 8.56 18.76 29.28
N PRO A 233 8.95 18.01 28.24
CA PRO A 233 8.15 16.92 27.73
C PRO A 233 7.92 15.90 28.85
N THR A 234 6.71 15.38 28.91
CA THR A 234 6.30 14.27 29.77
C THR A 234 7.08 13.00 29.42
N LEU A 235 7.10 12.02 30.32
CA LEU A 235 7.71 10.70 30.03
C LEU A 235 7.07 10.03 28.81
N GLU A 236 5.75 10.16 28.65
CA GLU A 236 5.01 9.62 27.51
C GLU A 236 5.40 10.31 26.19
N GLU A 237 5.57 11.65 26.21
CA GLU A 237 6.08 12.38 25.05
C GLU A 237 7.53 11.99 24.72
N LEU A 238 8.40 11.84 25.73
CA LEU A 238 9.77 11.37 25.53
C LEU A 238 9.83 9.96 24.94
N GLU A 239 8.96 9.05 25.37
CA GLU A 239 8.85 7.73 24.78
C GLU A 239 8.39 7.81 23.33
N GLN A 240 7.34 8.58 23.02
CA GLN A 240 6.87 8.81 21.65
C GLN A 240 7.94 9.43 20.74
N LEU A 241 8.76 10.35 21.27
CA LEU A 241 9.86 10.97 20.52
C LEU A 241 10.95 9.96 20.11
N LYS A 242 11.21 8.93 20.92
CA LYS A 242 12.15 7.85 20.54
C LYS A 242 11.68 7.08 19.31
N TRP A 243 10.36 6.90 19.15
CA TRP A 243 9.82 6.24 17.97
C TRP A 243 10.07 7.06 16.69
N LEU A 244 10.36 8.35 16.80
CA LEU A 244 10.63 9.22 15.65
C LEU A 244 12.13 9.42 15.40
N GLU A 245 13.01 8.80 16.19
CA GLU A 245 14.46 8.87 15.98
C GLU A 245 14.86 8.17 14.66
N PRO A 246 15.78 8.73 13.88
CA PRO A 246 16.13 8.19 12.57
C PRO A 246 16.61 6.75 12.57
N GLU A 247 17.40 6.35 13.58
CA GLU A 247 17.90 4.99 13.71
C GLU A 247 16.76 3.98 13.92
N GLU A 248 15.81 4.36 14.76
CA GLU A 248 14.64 3.55 15.09
C GLU A 248 13.65 3.47 13.90
N VAL A 249 13.43 4.60 13.21
CA VAL A 249 12.65 4.63 11.97
C VAL A 249 13.31 3.78 10.88
N TYR A 250 14.63 3.88 10.72
CA TYR A 250 15.39 3.09 9.74
C TYR A 250 15.33 1.60 10.02
N ALA A 251 15.45 1.18 11.29
CA ALA A 251 15.31 -0.21 11.69
C ALA A 251 13.91 -0.77 11.36
N ARG A 252 12.84 -0.02 11.62
CA ARG A 252 11.47 -0.44 11.29
C ARG A 252 11.21 -0.45 9.79
N VAL A 253 11.71 0.53 9.04
CA VAL A 253 11.63 0.55 7.57
C VAL A 253 12.33 -0.69 6.97
N ARG A 254 13.49 -1.09 7.52
CA ARG A 254 14.17 -2.33 7.13
C ARG A 254 13.33 -3.57 7.41
N SER A 255 12.78 -3.68 8.62
CA SER A 255 11.91 -4.81 9.01
C SER A 255 10.66 -4.89 8.12
N ASP A 256 9.99 -3.76 7.88
CA ASP A 256 8.80 -3.66 7.04
C ASP A 256 9.08 -4.12 5.60
N LEU A 257 10.16 -3.64 4.98
CA LEU A 257 10.57 -4.02 3.63
C LEU A 257 11.01 -5.50 3.55
N SER A 258 11.77 -5.97 4.54
CA SER A 258 12.16 -7.37 4.67
C SER A 258 10.94 -8.28 4.72
N CYS A 259 9.98 -7.95 5.59
CA CYS A 259 8.72 -8.69 5.72
C CYS A 259 7.86 -8.62 4.47
N ALA A 260 7.80 -7.47 3.79
CA ALA A 260 6.94 -7.28 2.63
C ALA A 260 7.45 -8.01 1.38
N PHE A 261 8.77 -8.04 1.17
CA PHE A 261 9.38 -8.60 -0.05
C PHE A 261 10.08 -9.95 0.16
N GLY A 262 10.17 -10.44 1.40
CA GLY A 262 10.86 -11.70 1.71
C GLY A 262 12.38 -11.62 1.48
N ILE A 263 12.94 -10.42 1.56
CA ILE A 263 14.37 -10.14 1.37
C ILE A 263 15.03 -10.08 2.74
N VAL A 264 16.19 -10.71 2.92
CA VAL A 264 16.93 -10.65 4.19
C VAL A 264 17.26 -9.21 4.59
N GLU A 265 17.16 -8.88 5.88
CA GLU A 265 17.32 -7.51 6.37
C GLU A 265 18.66 -6.87 6.00
N ASP A 266 19.72 -7.67 5.85
CA ASP A 266 21.05 -7.19 5.43
C ASP A 266 21.02 -6.70 3.97
N ALA A 267 20.35 -7.43 3.07
CA ALA A 267 20.16 -7.02 1.69
C ALA A 267 19.24 -5.79 1.61
N VAL A 268 18.19 -5.74 2.43
CA VAL A 268 17.35 -4.54 2.56
C VAL A 268 18.16 -3.33 3.03
N GLY A 269 19.06 -3.51 4.00
CA GLY A 269 19.96 -2.47 4.48
C GLY A 269 20.85 -1.92 3.37
N ALA A 270 21.47 -2.81 2.59
CA ALA A 270 22.28 -2.42 1.42
C ALA A 270 21.45 -1.68 0.35
N LEU A 271 20.21 -2.11 0.11
CA LEU A 271 19.31 -1.47 -0.84
C LEU A 271 18.75 -0.13 -0.34
N LEU A 272 18.59 0.07 0.97
CA LEU A 272 18.18 1.36 1.53
C LEU A 272 19.32 2.39 1.55
N CYS A 273 20.57 1.92 1.50
CA CYS A 273 21.79 2.71 1.75
C CYS A 273 21.96 3.09 3.22
N ASP A 274 23.14 3.59 3.56
CA ASP A 274 23.46 4.05 4.91
C ASP A 274 22.72 5.36 5.24
N LEU A 275 22.52 5.60 6.54
CA LEU A 275 21.86 6.83 7.02
C LEU A 275 22.53 8.11 6.49
N GLN A 276 23.86 8.12 6.33
CA GLN A 276 24.58 9.29 5.80
C GLN A 276 24.25 9.55 4.32
N ASP A 277 24.11 8.49 3.53
CA ASP A 277 23.74 8.60 2.11
C ASP A 277 22.29 9.09 1.98
N ILE A 278 21.38 8.54 2.79
CA ILE A 278 19.98 8.97 2.83
C ILE A 278 19.88 10.45 3.22
N ARG A 279 20.70 10.93 4.16
CA ARG A 279 20.74 12.33 4.56
C ARG A 279 21.11 13.28 3.41
N SER A 280 21.82 12.78 2.40
CA SER A 280 22.26 13.55 1.24
C SER A 280 21.25 13.60 0.08
N ILE A 281 20.09 12.93 0.21
CA ILE A 281 19.03 12.92 -0.79
C ILE A 281 18.56 14.35 -1.12
N THR A 282 18.50 14.68 -2.41
CA THR A 282 18.06 15.99 -2.90
C THR A 282 16.59 16.03 -3.29
N ASP A 283 16.01 14.93 -3.79
CA ASP A 283 14.57 14.86 -4.05
C ASP A 283 13.81 14.44 -2.80
N THR A 284 13.00 15.38 -2.30
CA THR A 284 12.28 15.28 -1.03
C THR A 284 10.84 14.80 -1.17
N LYS A 285 10.44 14.33 -2.38
CA LYS A 285 9.14 13.70 -2.58
C LYS A 285 9.05 12.41 -1.76
N ILE A 286 7.86 12.11 -1.24
CA ILE A 286 7.60 10.82 -0.56
C ILE A 286 7.47 9.69 -1.57
N PHE A 287 6.81 9.96 -2.70
CA PHE A 287 6.65 9.01 -3.79
C PHE A 287 7.48 9.45 -5.00
N PRO A 288 8.12 8.50 -5.70
CA PRO A 288 8.82 8.79 -6.94
C PRO A 288 7.85 9.18 -8.06
N GLU A 289 8.39 9.85 -9.07
CA GLU A 289 7.75 9.89 -10.39
C GLU A 289 7.85 8.50 -11.03
N VAL A 290 6.71 8.00 -11.49
CA VAL A 290 6.56 6.64 -12.00
C VAL A 290 5.66 6.61 -13.21
N THR A 291 5.98 5.74 -14.16
CA THR A 291 5.18 5.48 -15.34
C THR A 291 4.73 4.03 -15.36
N TRP A 292 3.45 3.79 -15.67
CA TRP A 292 2.95 2.46 -15.97
C TRP A 292 3.28 2.09 -17.41
N MET A 293 4.07 1.03 -17.59
CA MET A 293 4.39 0.46 -18.89
C MET A 293 3.53 -0.77 -19.12
N ALA A 294 2.64 -0.70 -20.11
CA ALA A 294 1.86 -1.86 -20.52
C ALA A 294 2.77 -2.85 -21.27
N ASP A 295 2.90 -4.07 -20.74
CA ASP A 295 3.67 -5.13 -21.40
C ASP A 295 2.74 -5.93 -22.34
N SER A 296 3.23 -6.26 -23.53
CA SER A 296 2.58 -7.23 -24.42
C SER A 296 2.93 -8.65 -23.97
N GLU A 297 2.07 -9.24 -23.13
CA GLU A 297 2.22 -10.58 -22.54
C GLU A 297 3.52 -10.79 -21.73
N ARG A 298 3.38 -11.28 -20.50
CA ARG A 298 4.53 -11.51 -19.61
C ARG A 298 5.43 -12.62 -20.15
N SER A 299 6.74 -12.39 -20.12
CA SER A 299 7.75 -13.42 -20.37
C SER A 299 7.91 -14.41 -19.20
N SER A 300 7.65 -13.98 -17.96
CA SER A 300 7.75 -14.84 -16.76
C SER A 300 6.39 -15.47 -16.40
N PRO A 301 6.28 -16.81 -16.35
CA PRO A 301 5.08 -17.49 -15.87
C PRO A 301 4.93 -17.41 -14.34
N ARG A 302 5.90 -16.84 -13.62
CA ARG A 302 5.92 -16.79 -12.16
C ARG A 302 5.24 -15.49 -11.65
N PRO A 303 4.37 -15.57 -10.62
CA PRO A 303 3.74 -14.39 -10.02
C PRO A 303 4.76 -13.32 -9.59
N PRO A 304 4.42 -12.02 -9.72
CA PRO A 304 5.21 -10.95 -9.12
C PRO A 304 5.02 -10.97 -7.62
N SER A 305 5.98 -10.44 -6.87
CA SER A 305 5.95 -10.67 -5.43
C SER A 305 6.25 -9.54 -4.48
N LEU A 306 5.28 -9.39 -3.58
CA LEU A 306 5.42 -9.26 -2.14
C LEU A 306 5.27 -10.67 -1.51
N TRP A 307 5.98 -11.70 -2.05
CA TRP A 307 5.64 -13.16 -2.18
C TRP A 307 5.07 -13.82 -0.93
N ASP A 308 4.41 -14.99 -1.07
CA ASP A 308 4.44 -16.23 -0.23
C ASP A 308 4.82 -16.22 1.29
N ALA A 309 4.84 -15.07 1.96
CA ALA A 309 5.64 -14.81 3.15
C ALA A 309 4.86 -14.07 4.25
N PHE A 310 3.56 -14.30 4.38
CA PHE A 310 3.05 -14.45 5.76
C PHE A 310 3.12 -15.89 6.25
N TYR A 311 3.80 -16.74 5.47
CA TYR A 311 4.03 -18.17 5.64
C TYR A 311 2.79 -19.02 5.42
N GLN A 312 2.92 -20.01 4.54
CA GLN A 312 1.99 -21.13 4.46
C GLN A 312 2.02 -21.91 5.77
N ALA A 313 0.95 -21.82 6.56
CA ALA A 313 0.30 -22.97 7.19
C ALA A 313 -0.98 -22.52 7.92
N ASN A 314 -2.12 -23.01 7.41
CA ASN A 314 -3.47 -23.04 7.99
C ASN A 314 -4.44 -21.99 7.42
N ASP A 315 -5.33 -22.53 6.58
CA ASP A 315 -6.60 -22.00 6.09
C ASP A 315 -6.52 -20.87 5.05
N GLU A 316 -6.37 -21.27 3.79
CA GLU A 316 -7.02 -20.51 2.71
C GLU A 316 -8.50 -20.32 3.09
N PRO A 317 -9.06 -19.10 3.09
CA PRO A 317 -10.50 -18.97 3.02
C PRO A 317 -10.95 -19.62 1.71
N GLU A 318 -11.86 -20.61 1.78
CA GLU A 318 -12.29 -21.56 0.73
C GLU A 318 -12.69 -20.99 -0.65
N ASP A 319 -12.52 -19.70 -0.91
CA ASP A 319 -12.93 -19.02 -2.14
C ASP A 319 -11.80 -18.74 -3.16
N SER A 320 -10.53 -19.10 -2.88
CA SER A 320 -9.41 -18.81 -3.79
C SER A 320 -8.95 -19.95 -4.71
N ALA A 321 -9.45 -21.17 -4.54
CA ALA A 321 -9.05 -22.29 -5.39
C ALA A 321 -9.91 -22.39 -6.66
N THR A 322 -9.34 -21.99 -7.80
CA THR A 322 -9.34 -22.64 -9.14
C THR A 322 -9.21 -21.58 -10.24
N ASP A 323 -7.98 -21.21 -10.54
CA ASP A 323 -7.59 -20.88 -11.91
C ASP A 323 -7.61 -22.20 -12.69
N ALA A 324 -8.76 -22.49 -13.31
CA ALA A 324 -8.80 -23.47 -14.38
C ALA A 324 -8.06 -22.86 -15.59
N PRO A 325 -7.28 -23.66 -16.33
CA PRO A 325 -6.70 -23.19 -17.58
C PRO A 325 -7.81 -22.76 -18.55
N ASP A 326 -7.53 -21.68 -19.27
CA ASP A 326 -8.37 -21.10 -20.31
C ASP A 326 -8.71 -22.17 -21.37
N PRO A 327 -10.00 -22.51 -21.63
CA PRO A 327 -10.34 -23.38 -22.73
C PRO A 327 -10.38 -22.52 -24.00
N GLY A 328 -9.21 -22.28 -24.56
CA GLY A 328 -9.02 -21.51 -25.78
C GLY A 328 -7.95 -22.11 -26.67
N ASP A 329 -8.09 -23.40 -27.00
CA ASP A 329 -7.44 -24.03 -28.16
C ASP A 329 -8.12 -25.37 -28.44
N GLU A 330 -9.29 -25.33 -29.09
CA GLU A 330 -9.72 -26.47 -29.91
C GLU A 330 -9.67 -26.01 -31.36
N ALA A 331 -8.53 -26.31 -31.96
CA ALA A 331 -8.33 -26.37 -33.39
C ALA A 331 -9.25 -27.43 -34.00
N ASP A 332 -9.66 -27.16 -35.23
CA ASP A 332 -10.47 -27.98 -36.12
C ASP A 332 -10.17 -29.49 -36.02
N VAL A 333 -11.21 -30.28 -35.72
CA VAL A 333 -11.28 -31.68 -36.14
C VAL A 333 -12.65 -31.90 -36.76
N GLU A 334 -12.66 -31.96 -38.09
CA GLU A 334 -13.71 -32.59 -38.87
C GLU A 334 -13.93 -34.02 -38.34
N ASP A 335 -15.17 -34.39 -38.02
CA ASP A 335 -15.53 -35.80 -38.07
C ASP A 335 -16.98 -36.02 -38.53
N SER A 336 -17.05 -36.31 -39.82
CA SER A 336 -17.74 -37.41 -40.48
C SER A 336 -18.91 -38.13 -39.78
N ASP A 337 -19.96 -38.29 -40.59
CA ASP A 337 -21.16 -39.09 -40.39
C ASP A 337 -20.89 -40.53 -39.90
N VAL A 338 -21.65 -40.98 -38.88
CA VAL A 338 -22.17 -42.36 -38.83
C VAL A 338 -23.55 -42.39 -38.17
N GLU A 339 -24.56 -42.75 -38.96
CA GLU A 339 -25.90 -43.15 -38.55
C GLU A 339 -25.92 -44.41 -37.68
N GLY A 340 -26.91 -44.53 -36.78
CA GLY A 340 -27.34 -45.85 -36.31
C GLY A 340 -28.15 -45.90 -35.00
N THR A 341 -29.49 -45.84 -35.13
CA THR A 341 -30.53 -46.74 -34.52
C THR A 341 -30.37 -47.28 -33.09
N ARG A 342 -31.37 -47.48 -32.23
CA ARG A 342 -32.82 -47.20 -32.08
C ARG A 342 -33.23 -47.88 -30.74
N ASP A 343 -34.25 -47.31 -30.08
CA ASP A 343 -35.26 -47.95 -29.20
C ASP A 343 -34.93 -48.56 -27.80
N GLY A 344 -35.79 -48.27 -26.81
CA GLY A 344 -36.04 -49.20 -25.68
C GLY A 344 -36.43 -48.66 -24.29
N GLU A 345 -37.67 -48.20 -24.13
CA GLU A 345 -38.60 -48.33 -22.96
C GLU A 345 -38.12 -48.38 -21.47
N GLY A 346 -38.52 -47.35 -20.70
CA GLY A 346 -39.45 -47.39 -19.54
C GLY A 346 -39.23 -48.26 -18.29
N LYS A 347 -39.19 -47.64 -17.08
CA LYS A 347 -40.15 -47.87 -15.95
C LYS A 347 -39.86 -47.09 -14.65
N LYS A 348 -40.94 -46.64 -14.01
CA LYS A 348 -41.10 -46.04 -12.66
C LYS A 348 -40.79 -47.01 -11.50
N ARG A 349 -40.31 -46.48 -10.35
CA ARG A 349 -40.74 -46.73 -8.93
C ARG A 349 -39.79 -45.95 -7.98
N ARG A 350 -40.18 -44.89 -7.24
CA ARG A 350 -40.98 -44.74 -5.98
C ARG A 350 -40.29 -45.18 -4.66
N SER A 351 -40.17 -44.18 -3.75
CA SER A 351 -40.32 -44.22 -2.27
C SER A 351 -39.07 -44.36 -1.38
N GLY A 352 -39.00 -43.53 -0.33
CA GLY A 352 -38.15 -43.78 0.83
C GLY A 352 -37.86 -42.57 1.76
N ARG A 353 -38.89 -42.04 2.42
CA ARG A 353 -38.81 -41.01 3.49
C ARG A 353 -38.41 -41.66 4.82
N LYS A 354 -37.52 -41.06 5.62
CA LYS A 354 -37.56 -41.14 7.09
C LYS A 354 -36.78 -40.00 7.77
N GLN A 355 -37.55 -39.10 8.40
CA GLN A 355 -37.15 -38.29 9.55
C GLN A 355 -37.46 -39.11 10.82
N SER A 356 -36.57 -39.05 11.82
CA SER A 356 -36.96 -39.03 13.24
C SER A 356 -35.80 -38.59 14.13
N ARG A 357 -36.11 -37.62 14.99
CA ARG A 357 -35.36 -37.00 16.09
C ARG A 357 -35.11 -37.96 17.28
N SER A 358 -34.11 -37.63 18.09
CA SER A 358 -34.19 -37.37 19.55
C SER A 358 -32.81 -36.83 19.97
N THR A 359 -32.65 -35.81 20.81
CA THR A 359 -33.43 -35.36 21.99
C THR A 359 -33.60 -33.85 22.05
#